data_AF-A0A0U1DQ23-F1
#
_entry.id   AF-A0A0U1DQ23-F1
#
_cell.length_a   1.000
_cell.length_b   1.000
_cell.length_c   1.000
_cell.angle_alpha   90.00
_cell.angle_beta   90.00
_cell.angle_gamma   90.00
#
_symmetry.space_group_name_H-M   'P 1'
#
loop_
_entity.id
_entity.type
_entity.pdbx_description
1 polymer ?
#
loop_
_entity_poly.entity_id
_entity_poly.type
_entity_poly.pdbx_seq_one_letter_code
_entity_poly.pdbx_strand_id
1 'polypeptide(L)' 'MSVRYRARARVSGAGLWAMCPEIIQDSSRDHRARSG' A
#
# COMPACT_ATOMS: atom_id res chain seq x y z
N MET A 1 -0.09 15.40 -0.82
CA MET A 1 0.85 14.39 -0.31
C MET A 1 0.04 13.34 0.42
N SER A 2 -0.05 12.12 -0.12
CA SER A 2 -0.81 11.02 0.49
C SER A 2 0.13 9.93 0.98
N VAL A 3 -0.07 9.46 2.20
CA VAL A 3 0.62 8.29 2.74
C VAL A 3 -0.29 7.08 2.53
N ARG A 4 0.19 6.04 1.84
CA ARG A 4 -0.50 4.76 1.70
C ARG A 4 0.21 3.71 2.53
N TYR A 5 -0.54 2.73 3.05
CA TYR A 5 0.00 1.61 3.80
C TYR A 5 -0.25 0.33 3.03
N ARG A 6 0.74 -0.56 2.96
CA ARG A 6 0.58 -1.91 2.41
C ARG A 6 0.80 -2.94 3.50
N ALA A 7 -0.23 -3.71 3.81
CA ALA A 7 -0.15 -4.87 4.68
C ALA A 7 -0.12 -6.16 3.85
N ARG A 8 0.57 -7.18 4.35
CA ARG A 8 0.55 -8.54 3.77
C ARG A 8 0.01 -9.50 4.83
N ALA A 9 -0.76 -10.49 4.41
CA ALA A 9 -1.20 -11.56 5.29
C ALA A 9 -1.08 -12.91 4.58
N ARG A 10 -0.80 -13.96 5.35
CA ARG A 10 -0.80 -15.34 4.87
C ARG A 10 -2.05 -16.02 5.43
N VAL A 11 -2.83 -16.63 4.54
CA VAL A 11 -3.99 -17.45 4.91
C VAL A 11 -3.55 -18.91 4.92
N SER A 12 -3.91 -19.65 5.97
CA SER A 12 -3.79 -21.10 6.05
C SER A 12 -5.12 -21.70 6.53
N GLY A 13 -5.24 -23.04 6.48
CA GLY A 13 -6.40 -23.73 7.06
C GLY A 13 -6.58 -23.50 8.57
N ALA A 14 -5.55 -22.98 9.26
CA ALA A 14 -5.59 -22.64 10.68
C ALA A 14 -5.92 -21.16 10.96
N GLY A 15 -6.07 -20.32 9.92
CA GLY A 15 -6.45 -18.91 10.06
C GLY A 15 -5.60 -17.92 9.28
N LEU A 16 -5.71 -16.63 9.63
CA LEU A 16 -5.03 -15.50 8.99
C LEU A 16 -3.84 -15.03 9.84
N TRP A 17 -2.66 -14.94 9.23
CA TRP A 17 -1.44 -14.40 9.85
C TRP A 17 -1.03 -13.11 9.16
N ALA A 18 -1.19 -11.97 9.83
CA ALA A 18 -0.73 -10.68 9.32
C ALA A 18 0.79 -10.53 9.50
N MET A 19 1.47 -9.99 8.49
CA MET A 19 2.88 -9.59 8.55
C MET A 19 2.99 -8.07 8.74
N CYS A 20 4.18 -7.58 9.12
CA CYS A 20 4.43 -6.17 9.35
C CYS A 20 4.06 -5.31 8.12
N PRO A 21 3.25 -4.25 8.28
CA PRO A 21 2.91 -3.35 7.19
C PRO A 21 4.09 -2.44 6.80
N GLU A 22 4.15 -2.05 5.53
CA GLU A 22 5.14 -1.10 4.99
C GLU A 22 4.48 0.24 4.60
N ILE A 23 5.16 1.36 4.91
CA ILE A 23 4.71 2.71 4.55
C ILE A 23 5.11 2.98 3.10
N ILE A 24 4.12 3.33 2.27
CA ILE A 24 4.32 3.72 0.88
C ILE A 24 4.08 5.22 0.75
N GLN A 25 5.12 5.94 0.37
CA GLN A 25 5.01 7.35 0.01
C GLN A 25 4.57 7.46 -1.44
N ASP A 26 3.35 7.93 -1.68
CA ASP A 26 2.95 8.34 -3.04
C ASP A 26 3.43 9.77 -3.28
N SER A 27 4.58 9.90 -3.93
CA SER A 27 5.03 11.15 -4.56
C SER A 27 4.18 11.40 -5.79
N SER A 28 2.96 11.91 -5.56
CA SER A 28 2.10 12.58 -6.54
C SER A 28 2.24 12.06 -7.97
N ARG A 29 1.51 10.98 -8.25
CA ARG A 29 0.94 10.68 -9.57
C ARG A 29 0.03 11.83 -10.10
N ASP A 30 0.23 13.07 -9.65
CA ASP A 30 -0.41 14.31 -10.11
C ASP A 30 0.27 14.91 -11.34
N HIS A 31 1.52 14.57 -11.67
CA HIS A 31 2.19 15.20 -12.80
C HIS A 31 1.53 14.81 -14.14
N ARG A 32 1.15 13.53 -14.30
CA ARG A 32 0.49 13.04 -15.52
C ARG A 32 -0.93 13.59 -15.71
N ALA A 33 -1.58 14.09 -14.65
CA ALA A 33 -2.91 14.68 -14.71
C ALA A 33 -2.90 16.19 -15.05
N ARG A 34 -1.74 16.87 -15.03
CA ARG A 34 -1.62 18.31 -15.34
C ARG A 34 -1.10 18.62 -16.75
N SER A 35 -0.87 17.61 -17.59
CA SER A 35 -0.29 17.76 -18.93
C SER A 35 -1.22 17.30 -20.06
N GLY A 36 -2.52 17.16 -19.78
CA GLY A 36 -3.57 16.94 -20.80
C GLY A 36 -4.32 18.23 -21.08
#